data_AF-A0A3N5WFG1-F1
#
_entry.id   AF-A0A3N5WFG1-F1
#
_cell.length_a   1.000
_cell.length_b   1.000
_cell.length_c   1.000
_cell.angle_alpha   90.00
_cell.angle_beta   90.00
_cell.angle_gamma   90.00
#
_symmetry.space_group_name_H-M   'P 1'
#
loop_
_entity.id
_entity.type
_entity.pdbx_description
1 polymer ?
#
loop_
_entity_poly.entity_id
_entity_poly.type
_entity_poly.pdbx_seq_one_letter_code
_entity_poly.pdbx_strand_id
1 'polypeptide(L)'
;MDQLLLWERFSRGILRVSDGCGRGALKGGNEVPKTVPITIDGNEAVAYVAYRVNEIAAIYPITPSSNMGEWADQWASEGKPNLWGIVPDVVEMQSEAGAAGAWHGALQAGCLTTTFTASQGLLLKIPNMYKIAGELTSTVFHVSARAISAAALNIFGDHSDVMSCRSTGWA
;
A
#
# COMPACT_ATOMS: atom_id res chain seq x y z
N MET A 1 -0.07 31.60 -17.91
CA MET A 1 -0.70 30.27 -18.00
C MET A 1 -0.12 29.44 -16.88
N ASP A 2 -0.96 29.14 -15.90
CA ASP A 2 -0.65 29.39 -14.50
C ASP A 2 -0.38 28.08 -13.73
N GLN A 3 0.85 27.88 -13.26
CA GLN A 3 1.25 26.69 -12.50
C GLN A 3 0.57 26.62 -11.11
N LEU A 4 0.00 27.72 -10.63
CA LEU A 4 -0.77 27.78 -9.36
C LEU A 4 -2.08 26.98 -9.43
N LEU A 5 -2.74 26.91 -10.59
CA LEU A 5 -3.98 26.15 -10.80
C LEU A 5 -3.78 24.63 -10.78
N LEU A 6 -2.61 24.15 -11.18
CA LEU A 6 -2.25 22.73 -11.09
C LEU A 6 -1.97 22.33 -9.64
N TRP A 7 -1.37 23.23 -8.85
CA TRP A 7 -1.07 23.00 -7.44
C TRP A 7 -2.33 23.00 -6.57
N GLU A 8 -3.30 23.89 -6.83
CA GLU A 8 -4.62 23.84 -6.17
C GLU A 8 -5.40 22.57 -6.53
N ARG A 9 -5.27 22.06 -7.77
CA ARG A 9 -5.90 20.80 -8.18
C ARG A 9 -5.26 19.58 -7.52
N PHE A 10 -3.95 19.61 -7.31
CA PHE A 10 -3.21 18.54 -6.63
C PHE A 10 -3.49 18.54 -5.12
N SER A 11 -3.54 19.72 -4.49
CA SER A 11 -3.93 19.91 -3.08
C SER A 11 -5.36 19.42 -2.77
N ARG A 12 -6.31 19.60 -3.70
CA ARG A 12 -7.70 19.17 -3.56
C ARG A 12 -7.92 17.65 -3.74
N GLY A 13 -6.89 16.91 -4.13
CA GLY A 13 -6.90 15.46 -4.33
C GLY A 13 -6.59 14.63 -3.09
N ILE A 14 -6.51 15.25 -1.90
CA ILE A 14 -6.34 14.51 -0.63
C ILE A 14 -7.50 13.50 -0.48
N LEU A 15 -7.12 12.25 -0.22
CA LEU A 15 -7.96 11.06 -0.08
C LEU A 15 -9.42 11.36 0.32
N ARG A 16 -10.33 11.18 -0.64
CA ARG A 16 -11.78 11.25 -0.40
C ARG A 16 -12.28 9.85 -0.15
N VAL A 17 -12.45 9.52 1.14
CA VAL A 17 -13.06 8.26 1.55
C VAL A 17 -14.57 8.42 1.62
N SER A 18 -15.31 7.72 0.75
CA SER A 18 -16.75 7.58 0.93
C SER A 18 -17.01 6.56 2.03
N ASP A 19 -17.29 7.03 3.24
CA ASP A 19 -17.75 6.17 4.33
C ASP A 19 -19.11 5.56 3.96
N GLY A 20 -19.12 4.24 3.77
CA GLY A 20 -20.33 3.44 3.60
C GLY A 20 -21.11 3.24 4.91
N CYS A 21 -21.06 4.18 5.85
CA CYS A 21 -21.78 4.10 7.12
C CYS A 21 -22.87 5.17 7.20
N GLY A 22 -23.97 4.93 6.49
CA GLY A 22 -25.14 5.79 6.50
C GLY A 22 -26.31 5.12 5.81
N ARG A 23 -27.22 4.53 6.58
CA ARG A 23 -28.52 4.04 6.08
C ARG A 23 -29.28 5.20 5.45
N GLY A 24 -29.82 4.99 4.25
CA GLY A 24 -30.98 5.75 3.76
C GLY A 24 -30.84 6.38 2.38
N ALA A 25 -31.61 5.82 1.44
CA ALA A 25 -32.23 6.50 0.30
C ALA A 25 -31.33 7.15 -0.77
N LEU A 26 -31.03 6.38 -1.83
CA LEU A 26 -30.79 6.94 -3.16
C LEU A 26 -32.11 7.51 -3.71
N LYS A 27 -32.41 8.77 -3.39
CA LYS A 27 -33.33 9.59 -4.19
C LYS A 27 -32.50 10.37 -5.21
N GLY A 28 -32.94 10.32 -6.47
CA GLY A 28 -32.28 10.99 -7.60
C GLY A 28 -32.04 12.47 -7.34
N GLY A 29 -30.80 12.89 -7.59
CA GLY A 29 -30.33 14.26 -7.49
C GLY A 29 -28.83 14.26 -7.77
N ASN A 30 -28.37 15.15 -8.65
CA ASN A 30 -26.98 15.30 -9.07
C ASN A 30 -26.14 15.97 -7.97
N GLU A 31 -26.16 15.44 -6.75
CA GLU A 31 -25.39 15.94 -5.62
C GLU A 31 -24.07 15.18 -5.52
N VAL A 32 -22.97 15.88 -5.82
CA VAL A 32 -21.62 15.38 -5.54
C VAL A 32 -21.56 15.11 -4.03
N PRO A 33 -21.25 13.87 -3.58
CA PRO A 33 -21.27 13.53 -2.16
C PRO A 33 -20.40 14.52 -1.38
N LYS A 34 -20.95 15.08 -0.30
CA LYS A 34 -20.23 15.99 0.60
C LYS A 34 -19.00 15.27 1.13
N THR A 35 -17.83 15.73 0.72
CA THR A 35 -16.56 15.19 1.20
C THR A 35 -16.24 15.79 2.55
N VAL A 36 -16.42 14.99 3.59
CA VAL A 36 -16.01 15.33 4.96
C VAL A 36 -14.50 15.09 5.05
N PRO A 37 -13.71 16.08 5.50
CA PRO A 37 -12.29 15.84 5.77
C PRO A 37 -12.16 14.90 6.96
N ILE A 38 -11.40 13.81 6.79
CA ILE A 38 -11.09 12.85 7.84
C ILE A 38 -9.65 13.06 8.33
N THR A 39 -9.42 12.87 9.63
CA THR A 39 -8.09 12.90 10.23
C THR A 39 -7.57 11.47 10.36
N ILE A 40 -6.58 11.11 9.54
CA ILE A 40 -6.00 9.77 9.49
C ILE A 40 -4.47 9.86 9.50
N ASP A 41 -3.82 8.78 9.96
CA ASP A 41 -2.36 8.66 9.87
C ASP A 41 -1.91 8.34 8.44
N GLY A 42 -0.64 8.61 8.11
CA GLY A 42 -0.06 8.31 6.81
C GLY A 42 -0.12 6.82 6.46
N ASN A 43 0.11 5.94 7.44
CA ASN A 43 -0.02 4.50 7.24
C ASN A 43 -1.46 4.08 6.91
N GLU A 44 -2.45 4.65 7.62
CA GLU A 44 -3.86 4.38 7.38
C GLU A 44 -4.30 4.89 5.99
N ALA A 45 -3.84 6.08 5.60
CA ALA A 45 -4.07 6.65 4.28
C ALA A 45 -3.52 5.76 3.15
N VAL A 46 -2.31 5.24 3.31
CA VAL A 46 -1.69 4.34 2.33
C VAL A 46 -2.42 3.00 2.28
N ALA A 47 -2.67 2.38 3.45
CA ALA A 47 -3.40 1.12 3.54
C ALA A 47 -4.76 1.22 2.85
N TYR A 48 -5.47 2.34 3.04
CA TYR A 48 -6.78 2.58 2.45
C TYR A 48 -6.77 2.50 0.92
N VAL A 49 -5.77 3.11 0.26
CA VAL A 49 -5.64 3.04 -1.19
C VAL A 49 -5.19 1.65 -1.60
N ALA A 50 -4.14 1.13 -0.96
CA ALA A 50 -3.55 -0.17 -1.24
C ALA A 50 -4.58 -1.29 -1.20
N TYR A 51 -5.45 -1.31 -0.20
CA TYR A 51 -6.51 -2.29 -0.05
C TYR A 51 -7.53 -2.25 -1.20
N ARG A 52 -7.90 -1.05 -1.65
CA ARG A 52 -8.93 -0.87 -2.69
C ARG A 52 -8.44 -1.15 -4.10
N VAL A 53 -7.14 -1.04 -4.33
CA VAL A 53 -6.51 -1.23 -5.65
C VAL A 53 -5.74 -2.54 -5.76
N ASN A 54 -5.90 -3.47 -4.82
CA ASN A 54 -5.31 -4.80 -4.92
C ASN A 54 -6.33 -5.89 -4.61
N GLU A 55 -6.05 -7.07 -5.14
CA GLU A 55 -6.81 -8.30 -4.92
C GLU A 55 -6.13 -9.19 -3.88
N ILE A 56 -4.79 -9.11 -3.80
CA ILE A 56 -3.99 -9.90 -2.86
C ILE A 56 -3.01 -8.97 -2.13
N ALA A 57 -2.84 -9.17 -0.83
CA ALA A 57 -1.82 -8.51 -0.03
C ALA A 57 -0.96 -9.56 0.67
N ALA A 58 0.28 -9.72 0.20
CA ALA A 58 1.25 -10.62 0.84
C ALA A 58 2.03 -9.81 1.88
N ILE A 59 1.86 -10.13 3.17
CA ILE A 59 2.37 -9.31 4.27
C ILE A 59 3.33 -10.07 5.19
N TYR A 60 4.17 -9.30 5.87
CA TYR A 60 4.98 -9.77 7.00
C TYR A 60 5.12 -8.63 8.01
N PRO A 61 4.90 -8.85 9.31
CA PRO A 61 4.93 -7.78 10.29
C PRO A 61 6.36 -7.26 10.52
N ILE A 62 6.58 -5.96 10.23
CA ILE A 62 7.80 -5.22 10.59
C ILE A 62 7.46 -3.76 10.93
N THR A 63 7.93 -3.27 12.08
CA THR A 63 7.71 -1.88 12.52
C THR A 63 8.48 -0.89 11.64
N PRO A 64 7.97 0.30 11.30
CA PRO A 64 6.65 0.89 11.59
C PRO A 64 5.57 0.57 10.53
N SER A 65 5.82 -0.33 9.58
CA SER A 65 4.88 -0.65 8.49
C SER A 65 3.79 -1.66 8.88
N SER A 66 3.90 -2.35 10.02
CA SER A 66 2.94 -3.36 10.48
C SER A 66 1.49 -2.87 10.50
N ASN A 67 1.27 -1.62 10.93
CA ASN A 67 -0.07 -1.04 10.99
C ASN A 67 -0.79 -1.11 9.63
N MET A 68 -0.08 -0.97 8.51
CA MET A 68 -0.71 -1.04 7.18
C MET A 68 -1.26 -2.44 6.88
N GLY A 69 -0.54 -3.49 7.27
CA GLY A 69 -1.00 -4.87 7.13
C GLY A 69 -2.17 -5.19 8.06
N GLU A 70 -2.12 -4.70 9.30
CA GLU A 70 -3.19 -4.87 10.29
C GLU A 70 -4.52 -4.23 9.83
N TRP A 71 -4.46 -3.00 9.29
CA TRP A 71 -5.65 -2.35 8.72
C TRP A 71 -6.22 -3.11 7.53
N ALA A 72 -5.36 -3.62 6.64
CA ALA A 72 -5.78 -4.41 5.49
C ALA A 72 -6.45 -5.73 5.91
N ASP A 73 -5.87 -6.45 6.87
CA ASP A 73 -6.43 -7.68 7.43
C ASP A 73 -7.77 -7.41 8.13
N GLN A 74 -7.85 -6.35 8.93
CA GLN A 74 -9.10 -5.95 9.58
C GLN A 74 -10.20 -5.70 8.55
N TRP A 75 -9.93 -4.93 7.49
CA TRP A 75 -10.95 -4.64 6.47
C TRP A 75 -11.35 -5.89 5.67
N ALA A 76 -10.42 -6.81 5.41
CA ALA A 76 -10.72 -8.11 4.81
C ALA A 76 -11.64 -8.95 5.71
N SER A 77 -11.37 -8.99 7.02
CA SER A 77 -12.21 -9.69 8.00
C SER A 77 -13.62 -9.08 8.14
N GLU A 78 -13.74 -7.76 7.96
CA GLU A 78 -15.00 -7.03 7.92
C GLU A 78 -15.76 -7.21 6.59
N GLY A 79 -15.16 -7.90 5.61
CA GLY A 79 -15.74 -8.15 4.29
C GLY A 79 -15.87 -6.89 3.43
N LYS A 80 -15.00 -5.89 3.63
CA LYS A 80 -15.02 -4.67 2.82
C LYS A 80 -14.54 -4.98 1.39
N PRO A 81 -15.34 -4.72 0.35
CA PRO A 81 -14.90 -4.97 -1.00
C PRO A 81 -13.88 -3.91 -1.47
N ASN A 82 -12.97 -4.32 -2.35
CA ASN A 82 -12.11 -3.44 -3.12
C ASN A 82 -12.89 -2.76 -4.27
N LEU A 83 -12.19 -2.01 -5.11
CA LEU A 83 -12.80 -1.29 -6.23
C LEU A 83 -13.48 -2.21 -7.26
N TRP A 84 -13.08 -3.49 -7.31
CA TRP A 84 -13.63 -4.51 -8.19
C TRP A 84 -14.77 -5.33 -7.57
N GLY A 85 -15.19 -5.00 -6.34
CA GLY A 85 -16.26 -5.73 -5.66
C GLY A 85 -15.82 -7.05 -5.03
N ILE A 86 -14.53 -7.32 -4.96
CA ILE A 86 -13.94 -8.55 -4.38
C ILE A 86 -13.33 -8.18 -3.02
N VAL A 87 -13.38 -9.08 -2.04
CA VAL A 87 -12.64 -8.89 -0.78
C VAL A 87 -11.18 -9.32 -1.02
N PRO A 88 -10.20 -8.43 -0.84
CA PRO A 88 -8.79 -8.79 -1.00
C PRO A 88 -8.37 -9.90 -0.05
N ASP A 89 -7.53 -10.82 -0.53
CA ASP A 89 -6.95 -11.88 0.27
C ASP A 89 -5.65 -11.40 0.93
N VAL A 90 -5.59 -11.45 2.26
CA VAL A 90 -4.43 -11.01 3.04
C VAL A 90 -3.73 -12.23 3.57
N VAL A 91 -2.50 -12.46 3.11
CA VAL A 91 -1.73 -13.66 3.44
C VAL A 91 -0.47 -13.27 4.19
N GLU A 92 -0.38 -13.70 5.44
CA GLU A 92 0.84 -13.57 6.24
C GLU A 92 1.83 -14.69 5.89
N MET A 93 3.05 -14.29 5.55
CA MET A 93 4.10 -15.23 5.14
C MET A 93 5.10 -15.46 6.28
N GLN A 94 5.99 -16.45 6.14
CA GLN A 94 6.98 -16.75 7.19
C GLN A 94 8.11 -15.71 7.29
N SER A 95 8.35 -14.95 6.22
CA SER A 95 9.37 -13.91 6.15
C SER A 95 9.07 -12.93 5.01
N GLU A 96 9.72 -11.77 5.04
CA GLU A 96 9.65 -10.77 3.96
C GLU A 96 10.13 -11.32 2.61
N ALA A 97 11.13 -12.22 2.62
CA ALA A 97 11.57 -12.95 1.43
C ALA A 97 10.48 -13.92 0.92
N GLY A 98 9.79 -14.60 1.85
CA GLY A 98 8.62 -15.43 1.54
C GLY A 98 7.48 -14.63 0.93
N ALA A 99 7.15 -13.49 1.53
CA ALA A 99 6.19 -12.53 1.02
C ALA A 99 6.55 -12.05 -0.39
N ALA A 100 7.82 -11.78 -0.65
CA ALA A 100 8.25 -11.39 -1.99
C ALA A 100 8.09 -12.52 -3.03
N GLY A 101 8.28 -13.79 -2.64
CA GLY A 101 8.07 -14.93 -3.54
C GLY A 101 6.60 -15.19 -3.84
N ALA A 102 5.74 -15.18 -2.81
CA ALA A 102 4.29 -15.32 -2.99
C ALA A 102 3.71 -14.18 -3.83
N TRP A 103 4.15 -12.96 -3.55
CA TRP A 103 3.79 -11.77 -4.32
C TRP A 103 4.23 -11.86 -5.79
N HIS A 104 5.46 -12.32 -6.06
CA HIS A 104 5.93 -12.56 -7.43
C HIS A 104 5.06 -13.58 -8.16
N GLY A 105 4.73 -14.70 -7.50
CA GLY A 105 3.84 -15.72 -8.06
C GLY A 105 2.43 -15.20 -8.34
N ALA A 106 1.88 -14.38 -7.44
CA ALA A 106 0.55 -13.77 -7.61
C ALA A 106 0.51 -12.81 -8.81
N LEU A 107 1.58 -12.01 -9.02
CA LEU A 107 1.69 -11.16 -10.21
C LEU A 107 1.79 -11.96 -11.50
N GLN A 108 2.53 -13.08 -11.49
CA GLN A 108 2.63 -13.99 -12.64
C GLN A 108 1.29 -14.69 -12.94
N ALA A 109 0.46 -14.92 -11.93
CA ALA A 109 -0.91 -15.42 -12.11
C ALA A 109 -1.87 -14.35 -12.66
N GLY A 110 -1.47 -13.08 -12.72
CA GLY A 110 -2.27 -11.97 -13.23
C GLY A 110 -3.08 -11.22 -12.17
N CYS A 111 -2.83 -11.45 -10.88
CA CYS A 111 -3.53 -10.77 -9.79
C CYS A 111 -2.82 -9.48 -9.37
N LEU A 112 -3.58 -8.43 -9.10
CA LEU A 112 -3.04 -7.18 -8.57
C LEU A 112 -2.65 -7.36 -7.11
N THR A 113 -1.35 -7.31 -6.85
CA THR A 113 -0.80 -7.67 -5.54
C THR A 113 0.05 -6.54 -4.97
N THR A 114 -0.11 -6.26 -3.67
CA THR A 114 0.68 -5.30 -2.92
C THR A 114 1.34 -5.92 -1.69
N THR A 115 2.34 -5.24 -1.15
CA THR A 115 3.04 -5.62 0.08
C THR A 115 3.45 -4.37 0.85
N PHE A 116 3.52 -4.51 2.17
CA PHE A 116 3.94 -3.48 3.10
C PHE A 116 5.27 -3.92 3.72
N THR A 117 6.27 -3.04 3.76
CA THR A 117 7.59 -3.39 4.32
C THR A 117 8.36 -2.16 4.79
N ALA A 118 9.48 -2.39 5.48
CA ALA A 118 10.42 -1.36 5.92
C ALA A 118 11.82 -1.95 6.13
N SER A 119 12.89 -1.15 5.97
CA SER A 119 14.25 -1.47 6.45
C SER A 119 14.75 -2.87 6.04
N GLN A 120 15.04 -3.75 7.01
CA GLN A 120 15.54 -5.11 6.77
C GLN A 120 14.58 -5.97 5.95
N GLY A 121 13.28 -5.75 6.08
CA GLY A 121 12.29 -6.46 5.28
C GLY A 121 12.44 -6.15 3.81
N LEU A 122 12.66 -4.88 3.47
CA LEU A 122 12.87 -4.44 2.10
C LEU A 122 14.15 -5.05 1.50
N LEU A 123 15.24 -5.14 2.28
CA LEU A 123 16.48 -5.79 1.83
C LEU A 123 16.28 -7.25 1.42
N LEU A 124 15.41 -7.98 2.13
CA LEU A 124 15.09 -9.37 1.82
C LEU A 124 14.25 -9.52 0.54
N LYS A 125 13.57 -8.46 0.08
CA LYS A 125 12.82 -8.46 -1.18
C LYS A 125 13.67 -8.11 -2.41
N ILE A 126 14.87 -7.54 -2.24
CA ILE A 126 15.73 -7.07 -3.34
C ILE A 126 15.91 -8.12 -4.47
N PRO A 127 16.17 -9.41 -4.19
CA PRO A 127 16.34 -10.40 -5.26
C PRO A 127 15.09 -10.54 -6.15
N ASN A 128 13.90 -10.55 -5.54
CA ASN A 128 12.63 -10.65 -6.27
C ASN A 128 12.25 -9.33 -6.96
N MET A 129 12.67 -8.19 -6.41
CA MET A 129 12.50 -6.89 -7.06
C MET A 129 13.18 -6.85 -8.43
N TYR A 130 14.40 -7.39 -8.58
CA TYR A 130 15.06 -7.48 -9.88
C TYR A 130 14.28 -8.33 -10.88
N LYS A 131 13.69 -9.45 -10.43
CA LYS A 131 12.93 -10.34 -11.30
C LYS A 131 11.66 -9.67 -11.81
N ILE A 132 10.94 -9.01 -10.93
CA ILE A 132 9.68 -8.33 -11.25
C ILE A 132 9.90 -7.11 -12.13
N ALA A 133 10.94 -6.32 -11.85
CA ALA A 133 11.34 -5.22 -12.74
C ALA A 133 11.73 -5.74 -14.14
N GLY A 134 12.44 -6.87 -14.21
CA GLY A 134 12.80 -7.50 -15.49
C GLY A 134 11.62 -8.09 -16.26
N GLU A 135 10.56 -8.50 -15.55
CA GLU A 135 9.33 -9.04 -16.14
C GLU A 135 8.29 -7.96 -16.47
N LEU A 136 8.56 -6.70 -16.08
CA LEU A 136 7.71 -5.52 -16.34
C LEU A 136 6.28 -5.70 -15.85
N THR A 137 6.09 -6.34 -14.70
CA THR A 137 4.76 -6.53 -14.09
C THR A 137 4.36 -5.33 -13.24
N SER A 138 3.06 -5.00 -13.27
CA SER A 138 2.52 -3.82 -12.58
C SER A 138 2.21 -4.11 -11.12
N THR A 139 2.86 -3.40 -10.20
CA THR A 139 2.69 -3.61 -8.77
C THR A 139 3.28 -2.45 -7.98
N VAL A 140 2.85 -2.28 -6.72
CA VAL A 140 3.23 -1.16 -5.86
C VAL A 140 3.70 -1.66 -4.51
N PHE A 141 4.87 -1.17 -4.11
CA PHE A 141 5.47 -1.38 -2.80
C PHE A 141 5.21 -0.18 -1.90
N HIS A 142 4.58 -0.44 -0.75
CA HIS A 142 4.36 0.58 0.26
C HIS A 142 5.42 0.43 1.35
N VAL A 143 6.42 1.31 1.30
CA VAL A 143 7.57 1.29 2.21
C VAL A 143 7.47 2.42 3.23
N SER A 144 7.41 2.06 4.51
CA SER A 144 7.64 3.04 5.58
C SER A 144 9.14 3.15 5.80
N ALA A 145 9.78 4.11 5.13
CA ALA A 145 11.23 4.26 5.11
C ALA A 145 11.82 4.31 6.53
N ARG A 146 12.76 3.39 6.82
CA ARG A 146 13.35 3.17 8.14
C ARG A 146 14.83 2.79 8.02
N ALA A 147 15.60 3.26 8.99
CA ALA A 147 17.03 2.95 9.11
C ALA A 147 17.39 1.48 8.96
N ILE A 148 18.40 1.21 8.12
CA ILE A 148 19.10 -0.07 8.07
C ILE A 148 19.94 -0.19 9.34
N SER A 149 19.83 -1.33 10.01
CA SER A 149 20.63 -1.61 11.20
C SER A 149 22.08 -1.89 10.81
N ALA A 150 22.94 -0.87 10.87
CA ALA A 150 24.38 -1.00 10.61
C ALA A 150 25.17 -1.25 11.91
N ALA A 151 25.32 -0.23 12.75
CA ALA A 151 26.03 -0.34 14.04
C ALA A 151 25.10 -0.64 15.22
N ALA A 152 23.84 -0.21 15.14
CA ALA A 152 22.80 -0.43 16.15
C ALA A 152 21.42 -0.49 15.47
N LEU A 153 20.47 -1.17 16.12
CA LEU A 153 19.08 -1.20 15.66
C LEU A 153 18.46 0.19 15.78
N ASN A 154 17.93 0.69 14.67
CA ASN A 154 17.23 1.97 14.62
C ASN A 154 15.85 1.77 13.98
N ILE A 155 14.79 2.10 14.74
CA ILE A 155 13.39 1.98 14.29
C ILE A 155 12.85 3.27 13.68
N PHE A 156 13.64 4.35 13.70
CA PHE A 156 13.24 5.65 13.19
C PHE A 156 13.46 5.78 11.68
N GLY A 157 12.76 6.76 11.11
CA GLY A 157 12.77 7.02 9.67
C GLY A 157 14.10 7.57 9.17
N ASP A 158 14.67 6.90 8.19
CA ASP A 158 15.67 7.43 7.27
C ASP A 158 15.43 6.80 5.88
N HIS A 159 16.16 7.22 4.85
CA HIS A 159 15.99 6.69 3.49
C HIS A 159 17.04 5.63 3.11
N SER A 160 17.77 5.08 4.07
CA SER A 160 18.85 4.13 3.78
C SER A 160 18.34 2.86 3.11
N ASP A 161 17.15 2.40 3.49
CA ASP A 161 16.47 1.22 2.95
C ASP A 161 16.03 1.40 1.49
N VAL A 162 15.33 2.50 1.19
CA VAL A 162 14.91 2.84 -0.18
C VAL A 162 16.13 3.05 -1.08
N MET A 163 17.18 3.71 -0.57
CA MET A 163 18.40 3.97 -1.33
C MET A 163 19.20 2.69 -1.63
N SER A 164 19.05 1.63 -0.84
CA SER A 164 19.61 0.31 -1.15
C SER A 164 18.92 -0.37 -2.33
N CYS A 165 17.66 -0.04 -2.60
CA CYS A 165 16.87 -0.66 -3.67
C CYS A 165 16.91 0.12 -4.99
N ARG A 166 17.55 1.30 -5.05
CA ARG A 166 17.55 2.16 -6.25
C ARG A 166 18.05 1.47 -7.54
N SER A 167 18.92 0.48 -7.43
CA SER A 167 19.48 -0.22 -8.59
C SER A 167 18.58 -1.34 -9.12
N THR A 168 17.48 -1.64 -8.43
CA THR A 168 16.59 -2.77 -8.78
C THR A 168 15.71 -2.52 -10.01
N GLY A 169 15.71 -1.30 -10.56
CA GLY A 169 14.88 -0.93 -11.72
C GLY A 169 13.47 -0.47 -11.36
N TRP A 170 13.21 -0.21 -10.07
CA TRP A 170 11.93 0.27 -9.54
C TRP A 170 11.83 1.79 -9.59
N ALA A 171 10.61 2.29 -9.80
CA ALA A 171 10.27 3.72 -9.89
C ALA A 171 9.64 4.24 -8.60
#